data_AF-A0A3S0ZS58-F1
#
_entry.id   AF-A0A3S0ZS58-F1
#
_cell.length_a   1.000
_cell.length_b   1.000
_cell.length_c   1.000
_cell.angle_alpha   90.00
_cell.angle_beta   90.00
_cell.angle_gamma   90.00
#
_symmetry.space_group_name_H-M   'P 1'
#
loop_
_entity.id
_entity.type
_entity.pdbx_description
1 polymer ?
#
loop_
_entity_poly.entity_id
_entity_poly.type
_entity_poly.pdbx_seq_one_letter_code
_entity_poly.pdbx_strand_id
1 'polypeptide(L)'
;MYVNKPVSVWPSLTIHWTLAPNEWIYSFDGELPDWVKNDVLILGWAPIAEIHNHLVINSKVNNSQEFWEGAAEDKAEDVISGWAIAKPMSPPVLMLWPQRTLDEIVLAGGNHRFNVANLAGGKHIPFLAIDSHKAGLTALLPSVVWLP
;
A
#
# COMPACT_ATOMS: atom_id res chain seq x y z
N MET A 1 15.29 -15.66 4.17
CA MET A 1 14.09 -16.23 4.82
C MET A 1 13.83 -15.49 6.11
N TYR A 2 12.99 -14.47 6.01
CA TYR A 2 12.52 -13.59 7.08
C TYR A 2 11.09 -13.93 7.53
N VAL A 3 10.47 -14.92 6.88
CA VAL A 3 9.20 -15.53 7.26
C VAL A 3 9.10 -15.79 8.76
N ASN A 4 8.00 -15.34 9.36
CA ASN A 4 7.70 -15.46 10.79
C ASN A 4 8.77 -14.83 11.72
N LYS A 5 9.60 -13.91 11.21
CA LYS A 5 10.56 -13.16 12.02
C LYS A 5 10.05 -11.76 12.39
N PRO A 6 10.40 -11.25 13.58
CA PRO A 6 10.11 -9.87 13.94
C PRO A 6 10.87 -8.88 13.04
N VAL A 7 10.36 -7.65 12.94
CA VAL A 7 10.95 -6.57 12.12
C VAL A 7 12.42 -6.34 12.46
N SER A 8 12.83 -6.53 13.72
CA SER A 8 14.22 -6.37 14.17
C SER A 8 15.23 -7.33 13.53
N VAL A 9 14.75 -8.40 12.89
CA VAL A 9 15.57 -9.40 12.18
C VAL A 9 15.52 -9.19 10.66
N TRP A 10 14.61 -8.35 10.17
CA TRP A 10 14.57 -7.98 8.75
C TRP A 10 15.87 -7.25 8.38
N PRO A 11 16.33 -7.37 7.12
CA PRO A 11 17.50 -6.61 6.67
C PRO A 11 17.14 -5.12 6.65
N SER A 12 18.15 -4.25 6.59
CA SER A 12 17.89 -2.84 6.32
C SER A 12 17.18 -2.69 4.97
N LEU A 13 15.98 -2.13 4.98
CA LEU A 13 15.14 -1.99 3.79
C LEU A 13 15.31 -0.62 3.17
N THR A 14 15.58 -0.59 1.87
CA THR A 14 15.47 0.64 1.07
C THR A 14 14.11 0.63 0.39
N ILE A 15 13.14 1.32 1.00
CA ILE A 15 11.80 1.45 0.44
C ILE A 15 11.88 2.29 -0.83
N HIS A 16 11.74 1.64 -1.98
CA HIS A 16 11.86 2.26 -3.29
C HIS A 16 10.58 1.99 -4.11
N TRP A 17 9.83 3.06 -4.38
CA TRP A 17 8.62 3.02 -5.17
C TRP A 17 8.91 3.43 -6.62
N THR A 18 8.42 2.67 -7.60
CA THR A 18 8.34 3.16 -8.98
C THR A 18 7.12 4.05 -9.13
N LEU A 19 7.31 5.21 -9.78
CA LEU A 19 6.23 6.15 -10.11
C LEU A 19 5.85 6.09 -11.59
N ALA A 20 6.50 5.21 -12.36
CA ALA A 20 6.29 5.11 -13.80
C ALA A 20 4.91 4.47 -14.10
N PRO A 21 4.02 5.13 -14.89
CA PRO A 21 2.67 4.61 -15.12
C PRO A 21 2.60 3.22 -15.75
N ASN A 22 3.59 2.85 -16.58
CA ASN A 22 3.67 1.52 -17.19
C ASN A 22 3.95 0.40 -16.16
N GLU A 23 4.40 0.73 -14.96
CA GLU A 23 4.65 -0.21 -13.87
C GLU A 23 3.45 -0.32 -12.91
N TRP A 24 2.44 0.55 -13.02
CA TRP A 24 1.29 0.58 -12.11
C TRP A 24 0.42 -0.67 -12.21
N ILE A 25 0.47 -1.39 -13.34
CA ILE A 25 -0.22 -2.67 -13.51
C ILE A 25 0.22 -3.72 -12.47
N TYR A 26 1.45 -3.64 -11.95
CA TYR A 26 1.94 -4.54 -10.90
C TYR A 26 1.35 -4.23 -9.52
N SER A 27 0.63 -3.12 -9.36
CA SER A 27 -0.19 -2.88 -8.16
C SER A 27 -1.42 -3.79 -8.13
N PHE A 28 -1.77 -4.38 -9.29
CA PHE A 28 -2.90 -5.27 -9.52
C PHE A 28 -2.46 -6.67 -9.98
N ASP A 29 -1.28 -7.12 -9.53
CA ASP A 29 -0.72 -8.43 -9.88
C ASP A 29 -0.60 -8.70 -11.40
N GLY A 30 -0.46 -7.64 -12.21
CA GLY A 30 -0.25 -7.72 -13.66
C GLY A 30 -1.51 -7.62 -14.51
N GLU A 31 -2.70 -7.47 -13.91
CA GLU A 31 -3.96 -7.31 -14.64
C GLU A 31 -4.81 -6.18 -14.02
N LEU A 32 -5.20 -5.19 -14.83
CA LEU A 32 -6.10 -4.14 -14.35
C LEU A 32 -7.52 -4.69 -14.12
N PRO A 33 -8.12 -4.47 -12.94
CA PRO A 33 -9.52 -4.76 -12.71
C PRO A 33 -10.44 -3.89 -13.57
N ASP A 34 -11.65 -4.37 -13.86
CA ASP A 34 -12.60 -3.64 -14.72
C ASP A 34 -13.02 -2.28 -14.15
N TRP A 35 -13.08 -2.14 -12.83
CA TRP A 35 -13.36 -0.86 -12.17
C TRP A 35 -12.23 0.16 -12.36
N VAL A 36 -10.99 -0.28 -12.62
CA VAL A 36 -9.87 0.59 -12.98
C VAL A 36 -9.88 0.92 -14.46
N LYS A 37 -10.19 -0.07 -15.33
CA LYS A 37 -10.20 0.13 -16.80
C LYS A 37 -11.13 1.26 -17.26
N ASN A 38 -12.16 1.54 -16.46
CA ASN A 38 -13.19 2.54 -16.76
C ASN A 38 -12.96 3.88 -16.03
N ASP A 39 -11.84 4.06 -15.34
CA ASP A 39 -11.52 5.27 -14.57
C ASP A 39 -10.05 5.68 -14.80
N VAL A 40 -9.66 6.85 -14.32
CA VAL A 40 -8.31 7.39 -14.42
C VAL A 40 -7.55 7.05 -13.15
N LEU A 41 -6.43 6.32 -13.28
CA LEU A 41 -5.49 6.15 -12.18
C LEU A 41 -4.77 7.47 -11.90
N ILE A 42 -4.80 7.87 -10.64
CA ILE A 42 -4.13 9.06 -10.12
C ILE A 42 -3.14 8.66 -9.02
N LEU A 43 -2.08 9.45 -8.88
CA LEU A 43 -1.02 9.23 -7.91
C LEU A 43 -1.15 10.22 -6.75
N GLY A 44 -1.28 9.69 -5.53
CA GLY A 44 -1.26 10.46 -4.29
C GLY A 44 0.00 10.20 -3.49
N TRP A 45 0.32 11.11 -2.57
CA TRP A 45 1.40 10.98 -1.60
C TRP A 45 0.87 11.41 -0.23
N ALA A 46 0.95 10.54 0.77
CA ALA A 46 0.43 10.84 2.11
C ALA A 46 1.25 10.19 3.22
N PRO A 47 1.13 10.67 4.48
CA PRO A 47 1.68 10.01 5.64
C PRO A 47 1.10 8.60 5.81
N ILE A 48 1.97 7.59 6.03
CA ILE A 48 1.52 6.20 6.24
C ILE A 48 0.59 6.10 7.45
N ALA A 49 0.86 6.88 8.51
CA ALA A 49 0.04 6.90 9.72
C ALA A 49 -1.40 7.38 9.45
N GLU A 50 -1.60 8.37 8.58
CA GLU A 50 -2.95 8.83 8.21
C GLU A 50 -3.70 7.73 7.47
N ILE A 51 -3.07 7.09 6.48
CA ILE A 51 -3.67 5.98 5.75
C ILE A 51 -4.03 4.84 6.72
N HIS A 52 -3.06 4.41 7.54
CA HIS A 52 -3.23 3.30 8.48
C HIS A 52 -4.38 3.53 9.46
N ASN A 53 -4.54 4.75 9.99
CA ASN A 53 -5.66 5.10 10.88
C ASN A 53 -7.03 4.91 10.24
N HIS A 54 -7.13 5.16 8.93
CA HIS A 54 -8.38 5.05 8.17
C HIS A 54 -8.57 3.69 7.47
N LEU A 55 -7.61 2.77 7.57
CA LEU A 55 -7.77 1.44 7.00
C LEU A 55 -8.94 0.69 7.65
N VAL A 56 -9.67 -0.07 6.83
CA VAL A 56 -10.59 -1.11 7.29
C VAL A 56 -9.85 -2.07 8.21
N ILE A 57 -10.54 -2.58 9.23
CA ILE A 57 -9.90 -3.35 10.30
C ILE A 57 -9.10 -4.57 9.80
N ASN A 58 -9.54 -5.22 8.73
CA ASN A 58 -8.85 -6.38 8.16
C ASN A 58 -7.56 -6.03 7.40
N SER A 59 -7.32 -4.75 7.12
CA SER A 59 -6.09 -4.25 6.50
C SER A 59 -5.13 -3.62 7.52
N LYS A 60 -5.57 -3.43 8.78
CA LYS A 60 -4.75 -2.85 9.83
C LYS A 60 -3.83 -3.90 10.43
N VAL A 61 -2.54 -3.71 10.21
CA VAL A 61 -1.46 -4.50 10.81
C VAL A 61 -0.66 -3.59 11.72
N ASN A 62 -0.57 -3.94 13.01
CA ASN A 62 0.10 -3.11 14.03
C ASN A 62 1.51 -3.61 14.38
N ASN A 63 1.79 -4.88 14.10
CA ASN A 63 3.07 -5.51 14.44
C ASN A 63 3.38 -6.67 13.47
N SER A 64 4.61 -7.18 13.54
CA SER A 64 5.06 -8.27 12.68
C SER A 64 4.31 -9.58 12.90
N GLN A 65 3.76 -9.83 14.10
CA GLN A 65 2.99 -11.05 14.33
C GLN A 65 1.68 -11.00 13.54
N GLU A 66 0.89 -9.93 13.69
CA GLU A 66 -0.33 -9.70 12.91
C GLU A 66 -0.05 -9.71 11.40
N PHE A 67 1.11 -9.18 10.98
CA PHE A 67 1.52 -9.21 9.58
C PHE A 67 1.64 -10.63 9.06
N TRP A 68 2.40 -11.49 9.74
CA TRP A 68 2.64 -12.85 9.30
C TRP A 68 1.40 -13.75 9.43
N GLU A 69 0.53 -13.49 10.40
CA GLU A 69 -0.75 -14.20 10.54
C GLU A 69 -1.68 -13.98 9.33
N GLY A 70 -1.65 -12.79 8.72
CA GLY A 70 -2.50 -12.42 7.59
C GLY A 70 -1.83 -12.46 6.21
N ALA A 71 -0.50 -12.55 6.15
CA ALA A 71 0.24 -12.45 4.89
C ALA A 71 0.41 -13.79 4.18
N ALA A 72 0.25 -13.78 2.85
CA ALA A 72 0.89 -14.78 2.00
C ALA A 72 2.43 -14.69 2.14
N GLU A 73 3.06 -15.75 2.67
CA GLU A 73 4.47 -15.76 3.07
C GLU A 73 5.43 -15.49 1.91
N ASP A 74 5.14 -16.07 0.74
CA ASP A 74 5.92 -15.90 -0.50
C ASP A 74 5.92 -14.44 -0.96
N LYS A 75 4.74 -13.81 -1.04
CA LYS A 75 4.59 -12.40 -1.42
C LYS A 75 5.25 -11.47 -0.39
N ALA A 76 5.15 -11.77 0.90
CA ALA A 76 5.80 -11.00 1.95
C ALA A 76 7.32 -11.07 1.84
N GLU A 77 7.89 -12.27 1.68
CA GLU A 77 9.32 -12.49 1.53
C GLU A 77 9.87 -11.81 0.28
N ASP A 78 9.13 -11.82 -0.83
CA ASP A 78 9.51 -11.12 -2.06
C ASP A 78 9.60 -9.60 -1.88
N VAL A 79 8.68 -9.01 -1.11
CA VAL A 79 8.72 -7.59 -0.77
C VAL A 79 9.95 -7.26 0.08
N ILE A 80 10.17 -8.02 1.16
CA ILE A 80 11.30 -7.81 2.07
C ILE A 80 12.63 -8.00 1.32
N SER A 81 12.76 -9.08 0.57
CA SER A 81 13.98 -9.40 -0.19
C SER A 81 14.24 -8.40 -1.31
N GLY A 82 13.19 -7.94 -2.00
CA GLY A 82 13.31 -6.92 -3.03
C GLY A 82 13.79 -5.58 -2.48
N TRP A 83 13.23 -5.09 -1.38
CA TRP A 83 13.70 -3.84 -0.77
C TRP A 83 15.02 -3.96 -0.01
N ALA A 84 15.43 -5.16 0.39
CA ALA A 84 16.80 -5.42 0.87
C ALA A 84 17.85 -5.12 -0.21
N ILE A 85 17.48 -5.23 -1.50
CA ILE A 85 18.35 -4.92 -2.65
C ILE A 85 17.88 -3.67 -3.43
N ALA A 86 17.07 -2.81 -2.80
CA ALA A 86 16.55 -1.57 -3.39
C ALA A 86 15.77 -1.73 -4.71
N LYS A 87 15.15 -2.91 -4.94
CA LYS A 87 14.28 -3.17 -6.08
C LYS A 87 13.09 -2.20 -6.06
N PRO A 88 12.85 -1.43 -7.15
CA PRO A 88 11.64 -0.61 -7.27
C PRO A 88 10.38 -1.48 -7.24
N MET A 89 9.34 -1.03 -6.55
CA MET A 89 8.03 -1.69 -6.50
C MET A 89 6.90 -0.70 -6.74
N SER A 90 5.82 -1.12 -7.39
CA SER A 90 4.71 -0.20 -7.65
C SER A 90 3.96 0.15 -6.36
N PRO A 91 3.33 1.33 -6.27
CA PRO A 91 2.67 1.79 -5.06
C PRO A 91 1.44 0.95 -4.71
N PRO A 92 1.00 0.90 -3.44
CA PRO A 92 -0.29 0.30 -3.08
C PRO A 92 -1.46 1.06 -3.71
N VAL A 93 -2.62 0.41 -3.77
CA VAL A 93 -3.86 1.01 -4.31
C VAL A 93 -4.82 1.28 -3.16
N LEU A 94 -5.22 2.54 -3.00
CA LEU A 94 -6.22 2.95 -2.03
C LEU A 94 -7.58 3.10 -2.71
N MET A 95 -8.60 2.56 -2.07
CA MET A 95 -9.99 2.81 -2.42
C MET A 95 -10.80 3.18 -1.18
N LEU A 96 -11.85 3.96 -1.37
CA LEU A 96 -12.89 4.09 -0.35
C LEU A 96 -13.69 2.79 -0.30
N TRP A 97 -13.97 2.30 0.90
CA TRP A 97 -14.74 1.07 1.07
C TRP A 97 -16.20 1.30 0.67
N PRO A 98 -16.72 0.60 -0.35
CA PRO A 98 -18.01 0.93 -0.96
C PRO A 98 -19.25 0.53 -0.12
N GLN A 99 -19.08 -0.14 1.03
CA GLN A 99 -20.19 -0.82 1.73
C GLN A 99 -20.38 -0.42 3.20
N ARG A 100 -19.92 0.75 3.65
CA ARG A 100 -20.20 1.23 5.01
C ARG A 100 -20.56 2.71 5.08
N THR A 101 -21.25 3.07 6.16
CA THR A 101 -21.59 4.43 6.58
C THR A 101 -20.38 5.24 7.07
N LEU A 102 -19.17 4.69 6.99
CA LEU A 102 -17.93 5.31 7.42
C LEU A 102 -16.97 5.38 6.24
N ASP A 103 -16.32 6.53 6.10
CA ASP A 103 -15.24 6.77 5.15
C ASP A 103 -14.00 5.95 5.62
N GLU A 104 -13.96 4.67 5.25
CA GLU A 104 -12.82 3.77 5.49
C GLU A 104 -12.04 3.53 4.19
N ILE A 105 -10.74 3.31 4.31
CA ILE A 105 -9.84 3.01 3.21
C ILE A 105 -9.61 1.50 3.14
N VAL A 106 -9.67 0.92 1.94
CA VAL A 106 -9.20 -0.43 1.66
C VAL A 106 -7.97 -0.42 0.77
N LEU A 107 -7.05 -1.35 1.05
CA LEU A 107 -5.93 -1.66 0.17
C LEU A 107 -6.41 -2.62 -0.94
N ALA A 108 -6.82 -2.05 -2.07
CA ALA A 108 -7.30 -2.82 -3.23
C ALA A 108 -6.16 -3.51 -4.00
N GLY A 109 -4.91 -3.16 -3.68
CA GLY A 109 -3.70 -3.74 -4.24
C GLY A 109 -2.48 -3.36 -3.41
N GLY A 110 -1.45 -4.20 -3.41
CA GLY A 110 -0.19 -3.91 -2.70
C GLY A 110 -0.26 -3.96 -1.17
N ASN A 111 -1.17 -4.74 -0.58
CA ASN A 111 -1.32 -4.88 0.87
C ASN A 111 0.01 -5.23 1.59
N HIS A 112 0.74 -6.22 1.09
CA HIS A 112 2.05 -6.60 1.64
C HIS A 112 3.07 -5.45 1.60
N ARG A 113 3.14 -4.74 0.47
CA ARG A 113 4.07 -3.62 0.27
C ARG A 113 3.76 -2.48 1.25
N PHE A 114 2.48 -2.12 1.39
CA PHE A 114 2.07 -1.11 2.36
C PHE A 114 2.48 -1.49 3.80
N ASN A 115 2.15 -2.70 4.23
CA ASN A 115 2.41 -3.12 5.62
C ASN A 115 3.89 -3.31 5.92
N VAL A 116 4.69 -3.85 4.98
CA VAL A 116 6.15 -3.92 5.16
C VAL A 116 6.75 -2.51 5.26
N ALA A 117 6.31 -1.56 4.42
CA ALA A 117 6.79 -0.18 4.49
C ALA A 117 6.42 0.50 5.82
N ASN A 118 5.19 0.28 6.31
CA ASN A 118 4.72 0.78 7.60
C ASN A 118 5.56 0.22 8.76
N LEU A 119 5.70 -1.11 8.82
CA LEU A 119 6.44 -1.81 9.87
C LEU A 119 7.94 -1.50 9.85
N ALA A 120 8.52 -1.27 8.68
CA ALA A 120 9.90 -0.82 8.53
C ALA A 120 10.12 0.66 8.93
N GLY A 121 9.08 1.36 9.38
CA GLY A 121 9.16 2.72 9.89
C GLY A 121 9.05 3.81 8.82
N GLY A 122 8.57 3.46 7.63
CA GLY A 122 8.27 4.42 6.56
C GLY A 122 7.34 5.54 7.06
N LYS A 123 7.57 6.77 6.59
CA LYS A 123 6.81 7.94 7.05
C LYS A 123 5.74 8.36 6.07
N HIS A 124 6.06 8.32 4.79
CA HIS A 124 5.18 8.67 3.69
C HIS A 124 5.26 7.60 2.62
N ILE A 125 4.20 7.50 1.83
CA ILE A 125 4.09 6.52 0.77
C ILE A 125 3.37 7.16 -0.44
N PRO A 126 3.84 6.90 -1.67
CA PRO A 126 3.00 7.12 -2.84
C PRO A 126 1.88 6.08 -2.82
N PHE A 127 0.74 6.39 -3.40
CA PHE A 127 -0.32 5.41 -3.61
C PHE A 127 -1.08 5.72 -4.88
N LEU A 128 -1.65 4.68 -5.46
CA LEU A 128 -2.58 4.82 -6.58
C LEU A 128 -4.01 4.90 -6.06
N ALA A 129 -4.84 5.67 -6.73
CA ALA A 129 -6.28 5.67 -6.56
C ALA A 129 -6.94 5.87 -7.92
N ILE A 130 -8.25 5.67 -7.98
CA ILE A 130 -9.05 6.13 -9.12
C ILE A 130 -9.58 7.55 -8.84
N ASP A 131 -9.75 8.36 -9.88
CA ASP A 131 -10.10 9.77 -9.72
C ASP A 131 -11.45 9.98 -9.01
N SER A 132 -12.42 9.07 -9.24
CA SER A 132 -13.70 9.08 -8.53
C SER A 132 -13.58 8.99 -7.00
N HIS A 133 -12.47 8.45 -6.47
CA HIS A 133 -12.21 8.36 -5.03
C HIS A 133 -11.42 9.55 -4.46
N LYS A 134 -10.90 10.44 -5.32
CA LYS A 134 -10.00 11.53 -4.93
C LYS A 134 -10.57 12.43 -3.83
N ALA A 135 -11.83 12.83 -3.98
CA ALA A 135 -12.49 13.75 -3.05
C ALA A 135 -12.62 13.16 -1.64
N GLY A 136 -13.11 11.93 -1.52
CA GLY A 136 -13.25 11.27 -0.22
C GLY A 136 -11.89 10.90 0.40
N LEU A 137 -10.92 10.47 -0.40
CA LEU A 137 -9.56 10.24 0.10
C LEU A 137 -8.91 11.53 0.60
N THR A 138 -9.17 12.68 -0.05
CA THR A 138 -8.69 13.99 0.44
C THR A 138 -9.34 14.39 1.76
N ALA A 139 -10.62 14.05 1.97
CA ALA A 139 -11.30 14.29 3.23
C ALA A 139 -10.73 13.45 4.39
N LEU A 140 -10.30 12.21 4.10
CA LEU A 140 -9.71 11.30 5.08
C LEU A 140 -8.21 11.55 5.33
N LEU A 141 -7.50 12.01 4.31
CA LEU A 141 -6.05 12.18 4.33
C LEU A 141 -5.75 13.67 4.16
N PRO A 142 -5.88 14.49 5.22
CA PRO A 142 -5.74 15.95 5.12
C PRO A 142 -4.35 16.39 4.65
N SER A 143 -3.32 15.55 4.81
CA SER A 143 -1.96 15.83 4.36
C SER A 143 -1.65 15.28 2.96
N VAL A 144 -2.63 14.75 2.23
CA VAL A 144 -2.40 14.19 0.90
C VAL A 144 -1.95 15.26 -0.09
N VAL A 145 -0.95 14.91 -0.90
CA VAL A 145 -0.54 15.66 -2.08
C VAL A 145 -0.81 14.80 -3.30
N TRP A 146 -1.63 15.31 -4.22
CA TRP A 146 -1.86 14.66 -5.52
C TRP A 146 -0.76 15.09 -6.50
N LEU A 147 -0.11 14.11 -7.10
CA LEU A 147 0.99 14.31 -8.05
C LEU A 147 0.44 14.41 -9.48
N PRO A 148 1.13 15.15 -10.37
CA PRO A 148 0.73 15.29 -11.77
C PRO A 148 0.87 13.98 -12.57
#